data_AF-A0AAV2AHJ0-F1
#
_entry.id   AF-A0AAV2AHJ0-F1
#
_cell.length_a   1.000
_cell.length_b   1.000
_cell.length_c   1.000
_cell.angle_alpha   90.00
_cell.angle_beta   90.00
_cell.angle_gamma   90.00
#
_symmetry.space_group_name_H-M   'P 1'
#
loop_
_entity.id
_entity.type
_entity.pdbx_description
1 polymer ?
#
loop_
_entity_poly.entity_id
_entity_poly.type
_entity_poly.pdbx_seq_one_letter_code
_entity_poly.pdbx_strand_id
1 'polypeptide(L)'
;MYSKSFDRREEAMKELQIFLEKYQKKGQQHSPNDVVKAASFLIQKALCDKVFSIYTAALSILAMCFKTFIPKHQVSKIEATSLVEKSMPEIINKLGDTAPRLKNASLQYLTNDLPYSELENLQIIPVYVLSPLQNVLNVRLAQSRCELLEKLIKKYPPSSHSILSLSKIMPFLVDALQHPASSVRGAAEHIILCLYEQDGAKVRKYVPFDSAASKRNIMHRRLLQAFDKIDKQKSGIKEKPNHDAKGSTSKQSLTPPVTQIATDELSIMKTCIFCEEKNDKFTSEGLDEHYDKECPMLIRCSNCKQIVEIASLTEHLLEECESRSQYQQCPLCLEAIPSLNYDNHIKIRMCTMAKSSSEANHCPLCHKNIEPGEQGWRSHLMGERACAFNPRRKDKKSSKKRILKKKGKK
;
A
#
# COMPACT_ATOMS: atom_id res chain seq x y z
N MET A 1 -15.66 -34.42 -6.80
CA MET A 1 -14.81 -33.47 -6.03
C MET A 1 -13.70 -34.06 -5.17
N TYR A 2 -13.82 -35.25 -4.56
CA TYR A 2 -12.76 -35.80 -3.69
C TYR A 2 -11.77 -36.75 -4.40
N SER A 3 -11.92 -36.94 -5.71
CA SER A 3 -11.02 -37.78 -6.50
C SER A 3 -9.60 -37.19 -6.58
N LYS A 4 -8.59 -38.07 -6.63
CA LYS A 4 -7.20 -37.67 -6.92
C LYS A 4 -7.02 -37.23 -8.38
N SER A 5 -7.78 -37.78 -9.33
CA SER A 5 -7.79 -37.34 -10.74
C SER A 5 -8.46 -35.98 -10.87
N PHE A 6 -7.78 -35.04 -11.54
CA PHE A 6 -8.32 -33.69 -11.72
C PHE A 6 -9.48 -33.67 -12.72
N ASP A 7 -9.46 -34.52 -13.77
CA ASP A 7 -10.54 -34.61 -14.77
C ASP A 7 -11.88 -34.95 -14.10
N ARG A 8 -11.85 -35.90 -13.15
CA ARG A 8 -13.05 -36.26 -12.36
C ARG A 8 -13.51 -35.15 -11.42
N ARG A 9 -12.61 -34.26 -11.00
CA ARG A 9 -12.98 -33.10 -10.17
C ARG A 9 -13.57 -31.98 -11.05
N GLU A 10 -13.00 -31.74 -12.23
CA GLU A 10 -13.58 -30.82 -13.22
C GLU A 10 -14.98 -31.26 -13.63
N GLU A 11 -15.16 -32.54 -13.96
CA GLU A 11 -16.47 -33.06 -14.36
C GLU A 11 -17.50 -32.90 -13.25
N ALA A 12 -17.12 -33.16 -11.99
CA ALA A 12 -17.99 -32.91 -10.85
C ALA A 12 -18.39 -31.43 -10.70
N MET A 13 -17.53 -30.48 -11.07
CA MET A 13 -17.90 -29.05 -11.07
C MET A 13 -18.86 -28.72 -12.21
N LYS A 14 -18.69 -29.32 -13.39
CA LYS A 14 -19.66 -29.17 -14.51
C LYS A 14 -21.02 -29.75 -14.15
N GLU A 15 -21.06 -30.94 -13.55
CA GLU A 15 -22.30 -31.56 -13.08
C GLU A 15 -23.00 -30.69 -12.03
N LEU A 16 -22.25 -30.11 -11.08
CA LEU A 16 -22.81 -29.18 -10.11
C LEU A 16 -23.41 -27.94 -10.79
N GLN A 17 -22.71 -27.37 -11.76
CA GLN A 17 -23.21 -26.22 -12.52
C GLN A 17 -24.53 -26.57 -13.24
N ILE A 18 -24.55 -27.67 -13.98
CA ILE A 18 -25.74 -28.14 -14.71
C ILE A 18 -26.90 -28.41 -13.75
N PHE A 19 -26.63 -29.01 -12.59
CA PHE A 19 -27.64 -29.27 -11.57
C PHE A 19 -28.29 -27.96 -11.09
N LEU A 20 -27.49 -26.95 -10.75
CA LEU A 20 -27.98 -25.66 -10.30
C LEU A 20 -28.77 -24.91 -11.38
N GLU A 21 -28.33 -24.98 -12.64
CA GLU A 21 -29.03 -24.36 -13.78
C GLU A 21 -30.42 -24.98 -14.02
N LYS A 22 -30.52 -26.31 -13.89
CA LYS A 22 -31.73 -27.08 -14.14
C LYS A 22 -32.65 -27.21 -12.92
N TYR A 23 -32.22 -26.78 -11.74
CA TYR A 23 -32.99 -26.92 -10.52
C TYR A 23 -34.34 -26.20 -10.60
N GLN A 24 -35.39 -26.91 -10.17
CA GLN A 24 -36.75 -26.41 -10.07
C GLN A 24 -37.32 -26.80 -8.71
N LYS A 25 -37.88 -25.85 -7.95
CA LYS A 25 -38.38 -26.11 -6.60
C LYS A 25 -39.50 -27.16 -6.58
N LYS A 26 -40.33 -27.20 -7.63
CA LYS A 26 -41.46 -28.13 -7.72
C LYS A 26 -40.97 -29.55 -7.96
N GLY A 27 -41.28 -30.46 -7.04
CA GLY A 27 -40.94 -31.88 -7.15
C GLY A 27 -39.53 -32.27 -6.71
N GLN A 28 -38.78 -31.36 -6.08
CA GLN A 28 -37.45 -31.66 -5.51
C GLN A 28 -37.54 -31.95 -4.01
N GLN A 29 -36.72 -32.89 -3.54
CA GLN A 29 -36.67 -33.29 -2.12
C GLN A 29 -35.99 -32.23 -1.23
N HIS A 30 -35.02 -31.49 -1.79
CA HIS A 30 -34.22 -30.52 -1.05
C HIS A 30 -34.64 -29.09 -1.36
N SER A 31 -34.71 -28.25 -0.33
CA SER A 31 -35.03 -26.83 -0.50
C SER A 31 -33.89 -26.06 -1.18
N PRO A 32 -34.14 -24.87 -1.75
CA PRO A 32 -33.08 -24.03 -2.31
C PRO A 32 -31.97 -23.69 -1.30
N ASN A 33 -32.32 -23.53 -0.02
CA ASN A 33 -31.36 -23.31 1.06
C ASN A 33 -30.45 -24.54 1.24
N ASP A 34 -31.01 -25.75 1.28
CA ASP A 34 -30.24 -26.99 1.41
C ASP A 34 -29.28 -27.18 0.22
N VAL A 35 -29.75 -26.83 -0.98
CA VAL A 35 -28.95 -26.89 -2.21
C VAL A 35 -27.77 -25.93 -2.15
N VAL A 36 -27.98 -24.66 -1.79
CA VAL A 36 -26.89 -23.68 -1.64
C VAL A 36 -25.91 -24.10 -0.55
N LYS A 37 -26.42 -24.61 0.57
CA LYS A 37 -25.60 -25.12 1.66
C LYS A 37 -24.73 -26.29 1.21
N ALA A 38 -25.27 -27.24 0.48
CA ALA A 38 -24.50 -28.36 -0.09
C ALA A 38 -23.47 -27.89 -1.13
N ALA A 39 -23.89 -27.03 -2.06
CA ALA A 39 -23.01 -26.44 -3.07
C ALA A 39 -21.84 -25.67 -2.43
N SER A 40 -22.07 -24.98 -1.31
CA SER A 40 -21.03 -24.23 -0.60
C SER A 40 -19.82 -25.09 -0.21
N PHE A 41 -20.02 -26.34 0.20
CA PHE A 41 -18.93 -27.25 0.55
C PHE A 41 -18.10 -27.65 -0.66
N LEU A 42 -18.76 -27.90 -1.80
CA LEU A 42 -18.09 -28.27 -3.05
C LEU A 42 -17.33 -27.08 -3.63
N ILE A 43 -17.93 -25.89 -3.61
CA ILE A 43 -17.30 -24.63 -4.06
C ILE A 43 -16.09 -24.32 -3.18
N GLN A 44 -16.22 -24.37 -1.85
CA GLN A 44 -15.11 -24.13 -0.94
C GLN A 44 -13.93 -25.07 -1.22
N LYS A 45 -14.20 -26.36 -1.43
CA LYS A 45 -13.15 -27.32 -1.80
C LYS A 45 -12.50 -27.00 -3.15
N ALA A 46 -13.29 -26.58 -4.13
CA ALA A 46 -12.81 -26.23 -5.47
C ALA A 46 -11.98 -24.94 -5.47
N LEU A 47 -12.31 -23.96 -4.62
CA LEU A 47 -11.54 -22.72 -4.46
C LEU A 47 -10.12 -22.97 -3.91
N CYS A 48 -9.94 -24.05 -3.15
CA CYS A 48 -8.64 -24.48 -2.64
C CYS A 48 -7.91 -25.48 -3.56
N ASP A 49 -8.46 -25.80 -4.74
CA ASP A 49 -7.83 -26.75 -5.66
C ASP A 49 -6.55 -26.15 -6.28
N LYS A 50 -5.56 -27.01 -6.52
CA LYS A 50 -4.30 -26.61 -7.15
C LYS A 50 -4.43 -26.44 -8.67
N VAL A 51 -5.46 -27.05 -9.26
CA VAL A 51 -5.72 -27.00 -10.70
C VAL A 51 -6.57 -25.76 -11.02
N PHE A 52 -6.03 -24.90 -11.88
CA PHE A 52 -6.59 -23.59 -12.18
C PHE A 52 -8.00 -23.63 -12.76
N SER A 53 -8.29 -24.57 -13.65
CA SER A 53 -9.62 -24.75 -14.27
C SER A 53 -10.71 -25.08 -13.24
N ILE A 54 -10.39 -25.87 -12.22
CA ILE A 54 -11.31 -26.18 -11.10
C ILE A 54 -11.59 -24.91 -10.28
N TYR A 55 -10.56 -24.11 -10.02
CA TYR A 55 -10.71 -22.82 -9.34
C TYR A 55 -11.63 -21.86 -10.13
N THR A 56 -11.42 -21.71 -11.43
CA THR A 56 -12.27 -20.85 -12.27
C THR A 56 -13.69 -21.38 -12.42
N ALA A 57 -13.89 -22.70 -12.43
CA ALA A 57 -15.22 -23.30 -12.39
C ALA A 57 -15.94 -22.95 -11.08
N ALA A 58 -15.23 -23.00 -9.94
CA ALA A 58 -15.79 -22.59 -8.65
C ALA A 58 -16.24 -21.12 -8.64
N LEU A 59 -15.42 -20.21 -9.17
CA LEU A 59 -15.78 -18.79 -9.32
C LEU A 59 -17.02 -18.60 -10.22
N SER A 60 -17.09 -19.34 -11.32
CA SER A 60 -18.21 -19.26 -12.27
C SER A 60 -19.52 -19.73 -11.64
N ILE A 61 -19.49 -20.86 -10.92
CA ILE A 61 -20.65 -21.37 -10.18
C ILE A 61 -21.06 -20.39 -9.08
N LEU A 62 -20.10 -19.83 -8.35
CA LEU A 62 -20.37 -18.85 -7.31
C LEU A 62 -21.05 -17.59 -7.87
N ALA A 63 -20.58 -17.09 -9.02
CA ALA A 63 -21.20 -15.97 -9.71
C ALA A 63 -22.63 -16.30 -10.14
N MET A 64 -22.87 -17.48 -10.70
CA MET A 64 -24.22 -17.95 -11.06
C MET A 64 -25.13 -18.09 -9.83
N CYS A 65 -24.61 -18.55 -8.68
CA CYS A 65 -25.37 -18.62 -7.44
C CYS A 65 -25.94 -17.25 -7.07
N PHE A 66 -25.09 -16.21 -7.02
CA PHE A 66 -25.51 -14.87 -6.64
C PHE A 66 -26.32 -14.14 -7.73
N LYS A 67 -25.98 -14.32 -9.01
CA LYS A 67 -26.66 -13.66 -10.13
C LYS A 67 -28.04 -14.25 -10.44
N THR A 68 -28.17 -15.57 -10.29
CA THR A 68 -29.32 -16.30 -10.85
C THR A 68 -30.01 -17.16 -9.80
N PHE A 69 -29.30 -18.10 -9.17
CA PHE A 69 -29.94 -19.12 -8.33
C PHE A 69 -30.62 -18.52 -7.09
N ILE A 70 -29.88 -17.71 -6.33
CA ILE A 70 -30.34 -17.09 -5.08
C ILE A 70 -31.55 -16.17 -5.34
N PRO A 71 -31.51 -15.22 -6.29
CA PRO A 71 -32.65 -14.38 -6.60
C PRO A 71 -33.86 -15.18 -7.12
N LYS A 72 -33.65 -16.10 -8.07
CA LYS A 72 -34.73 -16.88 -8.70
C LYS A 72 -35.48 -17.75 -7.69
N HIS A 73 -34.76 -18.37 -6.76
CA HIS A 73 -35.32 -19.33 -5.81
C HIS A 73 -35.56 -18.75 -4.43
N GLN A 74 -35.32 -17.44 -4.23
CA GLN A 74 -35.50 -16.71 -2.98
C GLN A 74 -34.78 -17.40 -1.81
N VAL A 75 -33.51 -17.75 -2.02
CA VAL A 75 -32.66 -18.31 -0.96
C VAL A 75 -32.52 -17.29 0.16
N SER A 76 -32.54 -17.77 1.40
CA SER A 76 -32.49 -16.90 2.57
C SER A 76 -31.19 -16.10 2.63
N LYS A 77 -31.26 -14.87 3.18
CA LYS A 77 -30.06 -14.04 3.41
C LYS A 77 -29.02 -14.75 4.28
N ILE A 78 -29.46 -15.57 5.24
CA ILE A 78 -28.57 -16.33 6.13
C ILE A 78 -27.68 -17.29 5.32
N GLU A 79 -28.27 -18.07 4.41
CA GLU A 79 -27.50 -19.00 3.59
C GLU A 79 -26.64 -18.29 2.53
N ALA A 80 -27.12 -17.17 1.97
CA ALA A 80 -26.33 -16.32 1.08
C ALA A 80 -25.08 -15.76 1.79
N THR A 81 -25.24 -15.26 3.02
CA THR A 81 -24.12 -14.80 3.85
C THR A 81 -23.17 -15.94 4.19
N SER A 82 -23.67 -17.12 4.57
CA SER A 82 -22.82 -18.29 4.87
C SER A 82 -21.99 -18.72 3.67
N LEU A 83 -22.55 -18.62 2.45
CA LEU A 83 -21.80 -18.90 1.22
C LEU A 83 -20.65 -17.90 1.01
N VAL A 84 -20.85 -16.61 1.29
CA VAL A 84 -19.80 -15.57 1.26
C VAL A 84 -18.72 -15.88 2.29
N GLU A 85 -19.09 -16.14 3.54
CA GLU A 85 -18.16 -16.41 4.63
C GLU A 85 -17.24 -17.60 4.35
N LYS A 86 -17.76 -18.64 3.68
CA LYS A 86 -16.97 -19.84 3.31
C LYS A 86 -16.09 -19.65 2.09
N SER A 87 -16.41 -18.71 1.20
CA SER A 87 -15.76 -18.57 -0.11
C SER A 87 -14.82 -17.36 -0.21
N MET A 88 -15.22 -16.21 0.32
CA MET A 88 -14.45 -14.96 0.19
C MET A 88 -13.04 -15.02 0.79
N PRO A 89 -12.79 -15.65 1.96
CA PRO A 89 -11.43 -15.71 2.51
C PRO A 89 -10.42 -16.32 1.53
N GLU A 90 -10.79 -17.40 0.82
CA GLU A 90 -9.90 -18.04 -0.15
C GLU A 90 -9.72 -17.19 -1.41
N ILE A 91 -10.79 -16.56 -1.91
CA ILE A 91 -10.73 -15.68 -3.09
C ILE A 91 -9.83 -14.47 -2.82
N ILE A 92 -9.96 -13.87 -1.63
CA ILE A 92 -9.12 -12.74 -1.22
C ILE A 92 -7.67 -13.18 -1.06
N ASN A 93 -7.41 -14.35 -0.44
CA ASN A 93 -6.06 -14.89 -0.31
C ASN A 93 -5.39 -15.12 -1.69
N LYS A 94 -6.15 -15.54 -2.71
CA LYS A 94 -5.65 -15.70 -4.09
C LYS A 94 -5.18 -14.41 -4.75
N LEU A 95 -5.59 -13.23 -4.26
CA LEU A 95 -5.03 -11.96 -4.72
C LEU A 95 -3.53 -11.84 -4.41
N GLY A 96 -3.04 -12.53 -3.38
CA GLY A 96 -1.63 -12.57 -2.98
C GLY A 96 -0.84 -13.77 -3.50
N ASP A 97 -1.41 -14.56 -4.41
CA ASP A 97 -0.83 -15.81 -4.92
C ASP A 97 0.45 -15.54 -5.77
N THR A 98 1.34 -16.54 -5.84
CA THR A 98 2.52 -16.46 -6.69
C THR A 98 2.17 -16.58 -8.16
N ALA A 99 1.11 -17.32 -8.50
CA ALA A 99 0.66 -17.53 -9.86
C ALA A 99 -0.26 -16.37 -10.30
N PRO A 100 0.16 -15.51 -11.27
CA PRO A 100 -0.61 -14.33 -11.65
C PRO A 100 -2.02 -14.64 -12.16
N ARG A 101 -2.21 -15.82 -12.78
CA ARG A 101 -3.51 -16.29 -13.28
C ARG A 101 -4.57 -16.40 -12.18
N LEU A 102 -4.18 -16.82 -10.97
CA LEU A 102 -5.11 -16.94 -9.83
C LEU A 102 -5.54 -15.55 -9.39
N LYS A 103 -4.58 -14.65 -9.13
CA LYS A 103 -4.84 -13.23 -8.82
C LYS A 103 -5.78 -12.59 -9.86
N ASN A 104 -5.48 -12.76 -11.15
CA ASN A 104 -6.26 -12.15 -12.23
C ASN A 104 -7.70 -12.66 -12.27
N ALA A 105 -7.90 -13.97 -12.11
CA ALA A 105 -9.23 -14.56 -12.04
C ALA A 105 -10.02 -14.07 -10.81
N SER A 106 -9.38 -13.98 -9.64
CA SER A 106 -10.02 -13.44 -8.42
C SER A 106 -10.39 -11.96 -8.57
N LEU A 107 -9.50 -11.14 -9.15
CA LEU A 107 -9.77 -9.73 -9.45
C LEU A 107 -10.94 -9.57 -10.41
N GLN A 108 -10.96 -10.36 -11.50
CA GLN A 108 -12.06 -10.35 -12.46
C GLN A 108 -13.38 -10.71 -11.78
N TYR A 109 -13.38 -11.77 -10.96
CA TYR A 109 -14.58 -12.19 -10.24
C TYR A 109 -15.14 -11.08 -9.34
N LEU A 110 -14.28 -10.47 -8.52
CA LEU A 110 -14.69 -9.44 -7.55
C LEU A 110 -15.08 -8.11 -8.20
N THR A 111 -14.63 -7.84 -9.43
CA THR A 111 -14.90 -6.56 -10.11
C THR A 111 -15.98 -6.66 -11.18
N ASN A 112 -16.14 -7.81 -11.83
CA ASN A 112 -16.99 -7.99 -13.01
C ASN A 112 -18.03 -9.10 -12.89
N ASP A 113 -17.71 -10.19 -12.20
CA ASP A 113 -18.60 -11.35 -12.17
C ASP A 113 -19.59 -11.33 -11.01
N LEU A 114 -19.34 -10.55 -9.96
CA LEU A 114 -20.27 -10.36 -8.86
C LEU A 114 -21.02 -9.02 -9.00
N PRO A 115 -22.37 -9.00 -8.86
CA PRO A 115 -23.13 -7.75 -8.90
C PRO A 115 -22.75 -6.80 -7.77
N TYR A 116 -22.78 -5.49 -8.04
CA TYR A 116 -22.48 -4.48 -7.04
C TYR A 116 -23.42 -4.53 -5.83
N SER A 117 -24.71 -4.80 -6.06
CA SER A 117 -25.70 -4.98 -4.99
C SER A 117 -25.29 -6.07 -3.98
N GLU A 118 -24.64 -7.14 -4.45
CA GLU A 118 -24.16 -8.23 -3.57
C GLU A 118 -22.90 -7.82 -2.81
N LEU A 119 -22.01 -7.04 -3.44
CA LEU A 119 -20.85 -6.46 -2.76
C LEU A 119 -21.26 -5.60 -1.55
N GLU A 120 -22.41 -4.94 -1.65
CA GLU A 120 -23.02 -4.12 -0.60
C GLU A 120 -23.83 -4.95 0.42
N ASN A 121 -24.81 -5.71 -0.06
CA ASN A 121 -25.75 -6.45 0.79
C ASN A 121 -25.08 -7.50 1.67
N LEU A 122 -23.99 -8.09 1.19
CA LEU A 122 -23.24 -9.15 1.85
C LEU A 122 -21.94 -8.64 2.51
N GLN A 123 -21.78 -7.32 2.62
CA GLN A 123 -20.67 -6.66 3.33
C GLN A 123 -19.27 -7.08 2.82
N ILE A 124 -19.14 -7.38 1.53
CA ILE A 124 -17.88 -7.86 0.96
C ILE A 124 -16.82 -6.76 0.97
N ILE A 125 -17.20 -5.54 0.56
CA ILE A 125 -16.28 -4.41 0.50
C ILE A 125 -15.73 -4.05 1.91
N PRO A 126 -16.57 -3.79 2.93
CA PRO A 126 -16.08 -3.40 4.25
C PRO A 126 -15.24 -4.48 4.93
N VAL A 127 -15.66 -5.75 4.85
CA VAL A 127 -15.03 -6.85 5.58
C VAL A 127 -13.72 -7.28 4.91
N TYR A 128 -13.73 -7.45 3.59
CA TYR A 128 -12.60 -8.08 2.88
C TYR A 128 -11.74 -7.12 2.08
N VAL A 129 -12.33 -6.06 1.50
CA VAL A 129 -11.58 -5.11 0.67
C VAL A 129 -10.96 -4.00 1.51
N LEU A 130 -11.70 -3.46 2.48
CA LEU A 130 -11.30 -2.29 3.28
C LEU A 130 -10.77 -2.61 4.69
N SER A 131 -10.60 -3.88 5.07
CA SER A 131 -9.97 -4.22 6.34
C SER A 131 -8.51 -3.71 6.44
N PRO A 132 -8.00 -3.36 7.63
CA PRO A 132 -6.66 -2.78 7.77
C PRO A 132 -5.53 -3.64 7.17
N LEU A 133 -4.48 -2.98 6.65
CA LEU A 133 -3.32 -3.60 6.01
C LEU A 133 -2.08 -3.67 6.91
N GLN A 134 -1.99 -2.89 7.99
CA GLN A 134 -0.78 -2.82 8.81
C GLN A 134 -0.24 -4.18 9.27
N ASN A 135 -1.12 -5.15 9.56
CA ASN A 135 -0.73 -6.49 9.99
C ASN A 135 -0.56 -7.51 8.84
N VAL A 136 -0.71 -7.10 7.58
CA VAL A 136 -0.68 -8.01 6.43
C VAL A 136 0.76 -8.25 5.97
N LEU A 137 1.36 -9.34 6.44
CA LEU A 137 2.74 -9.73 6.08
C LEU A 137 2.92 -10.04 4.58
N ASN A 138 1.86 -10.49 3.89
CA ASN A 138 1.90 -10.77 2.46
C ASN A 138 1.77 -9.48 1.65
N VAL A 139 2.92 -8.93 1.24
CA VAL A 139 3.01 -7.69 0.44
C VAL A 139 2.19 -7.75 -0.86
N ARG A 140 2.16 -8.90 -1.56
CA ARG A 140 1.38 -9.03 -2.81
C ARG A 140 -0.11 -8.95 -2.55
N LEU A 141 -0.57 -9.55 -1.44
CA LEU A 141 -1.96 -9.46 -1.04
C LEU A 141 -2.34 -8.02 -0.72
N ALA A 142 -1.55 -7.34 0.11
CA ALA A 142 -1.78 -5.94 0.47
C ALA A 142 -1.84 -5.04 -0.78
N GLN A 143 -0.87 -5.16 -1.68
CA GLN A 143 -0.84 -4.40 -2.93
C GLN A 143 -2.04 -4.71 -3.82
N SER A 144 -2.42 -5.99 -3.94
CA SER A 144 -3.55 -6.40 -4.80
C SER A 144 -4.90 -6.00 -4.22
N ARG A 145 -5.00 -5.78 -2.90
CA ARG A 145 -6.19 -5.18 -2.27
C ARG A 145 -6.32 -3.70 -2.61
N CYS A 146 -5.20 -2.94 -2.65
CA CYS A 146 -5.21 -1.58 -3.18
C CYS A 146 -5.64 -1.56 -4.66
N GLU A 147 -5.09 -2.46 -5.49
CA GLU A 147 -5.47 -2.58 -6.91
C GLU A 147 -6.96 -2.95 -7.09
N LEU A 148 -7.48 -3.85 -6.25
CA LEU A 148 -8.90 -4.19 -6.24
C LEU A 148 -9.75 -2.96 -5.90
N LEU A 149 -9.38 -2.21 -4.86
CA LEU A 149 -10.08 -0.98 -4.47
C LEU A 149 -10.06 0.05 -5.60
N GLU A 150 -8.92 0.26 -6.25
CA GLU A 150 -8.79 1.17 -7.39
C GLU A 150 -9.75 0.80 -8.53
N LYS A 151 -9.79 -0.48 -8.90
CA LYS A 151 -10.71 -0.99 -9.93
C LYS A 151 -12.17 -0.79 -9.55
N LEU A 152 -12.52 -1.01 -8.28
CA LEU A 152 -13.88 -0.79 -7.77
C LEU A 152 -14.25 0.69 -7.79
N ILE A 153 -13.39 1.59 -7.32
CA ILE A 153 -13.62 3.06 -7.34
C ILE A 153 -13.80 3.56 -8.78
N LYS A 154 -13.00 3.07 -9.73
CA LYS A 154 -13.10 3.44 -11.14
C LYS A 154 -14.44 3.02 -11.75
N LYS A 155 -14.97 1.87 -11.35
CA LYS A 155 -16.26 1.34 -11.84
C LYS A 155 -17.46 1.93 -11.10
N TYR A 156 -17.29 2.22 -9.82
CA TYR A 156 -18.32 2.67 -8.88
C TYR A 156 -17.83 3.92 -8.13
N PRO A 157 -17.96 5.12 -8.73
CA PRO A 157 -17.38 6.34 -8.18
C PRO A 157 -17.87 6.67 -6.76
N PRO A 158 -16.98 7.14 -5.85
CA PRO A 158 -17.32 7.48 -4.46
C PRO A 158 -18.42 8.53 -4.31
N SER A 159 -18.61 9.38 -5.31
CA SER A 159 -19.66 10.42 -5.35
C SER A 159 -21.07 9.84 -5.38
N SER A 160 -21.23 8.61 -5.86
CA SER A 160 -22.53 7.99 -6.14
C SER A 160 -22.75 6.68 -5.39
N HIS A 161 -21.75 6.20 -4.64
CA HIS A 161 -21.73 4.87 -4.04
C HIS A 161 -21.35 4.96 -2.56
N SER A 162 -22.34 4.81 -1.66
CA SER A 162 -22.22 5.02 -0.21
C SER A 162 -21.12 4.15 0.44
N ILE A 163 -21.04 2.87 0.07
CA ILE A 163 -20.08 1.91 0.63
C ILE A 163 -18.63 2.18 0.20
N LEU A 164 -18.45 2.90 -0.91
CA LEU A 164 -17.16 3.36 -1.43
C LEU A 164 -16.96 4.88 -1.23
N SER A 165 -17.77 5.51 -0.38
CA SER A 165 -17.62 6.93 -0.08
C SER A 165 -16.25 7.24 0.50
N LEU A 166 -15.79 8.49 0.34
CA LEU A 166 -14.50 8.97 0.86
C LEU A 166 -14.29 8.60 2.34
N SER A 167 -15.35 8.71 3.16
CA SER A 167 -15.32 8.35 4.58
C SER A 167 -14.96 6.89 4.88
N LYS A 168 -15.23 5.97 3.95
CA LYS A 168 -14.97 4.54 4.08
C LYS A 168 -13.62 4.16 3.48
N ILE A 169 -13.27 4.74 2.33
CA ILE A 169 -12.05 4.36 1.60
C ILE A 169 -10.80 5.09 2.11
N MET A 170 -10.91 6.33 2.57
CA MET A 170 -9.74 7.12 2.97
C MET A 170 -9.02 6.55 4.21
N PRO A 171 -9.71 6.06 5.27
CA PRO A 171 -9.03 5.41 6.39
C PRO A 171 -8.17 4.21 5.96
N PHE A 172 -8.67 3.38 5.05
CA PHE A 172 -7.92 2.26 4.48
C PHE A 172 -6.69 2.73 3.69
N LEU A 173 -6.83 3.80 2.88
CA LEU A 173 -5.71 4.32 2.09
C LEU A 173 -4.64 4.99 2.98
N VAL A 174 -5.04 5.70 4.03
CA VAL A 174 -4.11 6.28 5.01
C VAL A 174 -3.38 5.20 5.80
N ASP A 175 -4.07 4.12 6.17
CA ASP A 175 -3.44 2.92 6.75
C ASP A 175 -2.41 2.31 5.80
N ALA A 176 -2.76 2.18 4.51
CA ALA A 176 -1.88 1.66 3.46
C ALA A 176 -0.64 2.52 3.20
N LEU A 177 -0.72 3.85 3.35
CA LEU A 177 0.43 4.76 3.27
C LEU A 177 1.49 4.48 4.35
N GLN A 178 1.11 3.86 5.46
CA GLN A 178 2.02 3.51 6.55
C GLN A 178 2.57 2.09 6.41
N HIS A 179 2.23 1.36 5.34
CA HIS A 179 2.66 -0.02 5.16
C HIS A 179 4.19 -0.12 4.95
N PRO A 180 4.89 -1.17 5.47
CA PRO A 180 6.35 -1.29 5.35
C PRO A 180 6.86 -1.44 3.90
N ALA A 181 6.08 -2.04 3.02
CA ALA A 181 6.43 -2.22 1.61
C ALA A 181 6.13 -0.98 0.75
N SER A 182 7.12 -0.50 0.00
CA SER A 182 6.99 0.65 -0.89
C SER A 182 5.92 0.47 -1.96
N SER A 183 5.79 -0.72 -2.54
CA SER A 183 4.79 -0.99 -3.58
C SER A 183 3.34 -0.82 -3.10
N VAL A 184 3.08 -1.06 -1.82
CA VAL A 184 1.75 -0.84 -1.20
C VAL A 184 1.53 0.66 -0.96
N ARG A 185 2.54 1.35 -0.43
CA ARG A 185 2.48 2.80 -0.22
C ARG A 185 2.28 3.56 -1.54
N GLY A 186 3.01 3.19 -2.58
CA GLY A 186 2.88 3.78 -3.92
C GLY A 186 1.50 3.54 -4.53
N ALA A 187 0.92 2.35 -4.37
CA ALA A 187 -0.44 2.07 -4.82
C ALA A 187 -1.48 2.94 -4.08
N ALA A 188 -1.34 3.08 -2.75
CA ALA A 188 -2.22 3.94 -1.96
C ALA A 188 -2.08 5.42 -2.33
N GLU A 189 -0.85 5.91 -2.49
CA GLU A 189 -0.57 7.28 -2.92
C GLU A 189 -1.22 7.56 -4.28
N HIS A 190 -1.06 6.66 -5.25
CA HIS A 190 -1.69 6.80 -6.57
C HIS A 190 -3.21 6.96 -6.48
N ILE A 191 -3.88 6.09 -5.72
CA ILE A 191 -5.34 6.15 -5.55
C ILE A 191 -5.75 7.48 -4.89
N ILE A 192 -5.04 7.91 -3.84
CA ILE A 192 -5.37 9.17 -3.16
C ILE A 192 -5.21 10.37 -4.10
N LEU A 193 -4.17 10.39 -4.94
CA LEU A 193 -3.98 11.46 -5.93
C LEU A 193 -5.12 11.47 -6.97
N CYS A 194 -5.51 10.32 -7.50
CA CYS A 194 -6.66 10.20 -8.40
C CYS A 194 -7.97 10.70 -7.75
N LEU A 195 -8.18 10.43 -6.46
CA LEU A 195 -9.34 10.94 -5.72
C LEU A 195 -9.24 12.45 -5.50
N TYR A 196 -8.04 12.97 -5.18
CA TYR A 196 -7.81 14.40 -4.96
C TYR A 196 -8.02 15.21 -6.24
N GLU A 197 -7.65 14.67 -7.40
CA GLU A 197 -7.96 15.26 -8.70
C GLU A 197 -9.47 15.42 -8.94
N GLN A 198 -10.32 14.61 -8.31
CA GLN A 198 -11.78 14.68 -8.47
C GLN A 198 -12.44 15.54 -7.38
N ASP A 199 -12.08 15.34 -6.11
CA ASP A 199 -12.81 15.87 -4.95
C ASP A 199 -11.98 16.83 -4.06
N GLY A 200 -10.71 17.06 -4.40
CA GLY A 200 -9.82 18.07 -3.82
C GLY A 200 -9.88 18.19 -2.29
N ALA A 201 -10.40 19.32 -1.81
CA ALA A 201 -10.48 19.64 -0.39
C ALA A 201 -11.22 18.59 0.46
N LYS A 202 -12.16 17.82 -0.11
CA LYS A 202 -12.84 16.74 0.63
C LYS A 202 -11.88 15.61 0.99
N VAL A 203 -10.97 15.25 0.07
CA VAL A 203 -9.93 14.23 0.28
C VAL A 203 -8.89 14.72 1.29
N ARG A 204 -8.49 16.00 1.20
CA ARG A 204 -7.51 16.62 2.12
C ARG A 204 -7.86 16.45 3.60
N LYS A 205 -9.15 16.52 3.94
CA LYS A 205 -9.64 16.41 5.33
C LYS A 205 -9.34 15.07 6.01
N TYR A 206 -9.12 14.01 5.23
CA TYR A 206 -8.89 12.66 5.77
C TYR A 206 -7.42 12.36 6.00
N VAL A 207 -6.51 13.17 5.44
CA VAL A 207 -5.08 13.01 5.69
C VAL A 207 -4.70 13.98 6.81
N PRO A 208 -4.25 13.48 7.98
CA PRO A 208 -4.11 14.32 9.17
C PRO A 208 -2.86 15.21 9.13
N PHE A 209 -2.70 16.08 8.14
CA PHE A 209 -1.48 16.90 7.93
C PHE A 209 -1.09 17.80 9.11
N ASP A 210 -2.03 18.13 10.00
CA ASP A 210 -1.82 19.12 11.05
C ASP A 210 -1.16 18.56 12.32
N SER A 211 -1.19 17.24 12.53
CA SER A 211 -0.56 16.62 13.70
C SER A 211 0.96 16.58 13.59
N ALA A 212 1.67 16.68 14.73
CA ALA A 212 3.14 16.60 14.75
C ALA A 212 3.65 15.27 14.16
N ALA A 213 2.99 14.15 14.50
CA ALA A 213 3.28 12.82 13.95
C ALA A 213 3.12 12.76 12.41
N SER A 214 2.09 13.38 11.86
CA SER A 214 1.89 13.42 10.41
C SER A 214 2.87 14.32 9.67
N LYS A 215 3.32 15.42 10.28
CA LYS A 215 4.37 16.27 9.72
C LYS A 215 5.71 15.52 9.65
N ARG A 216 5.95 14.60 10.57
CA ARG A 216 7.11 13.68 10.59
C ARG A 216 6.95 12.50 9.64
N ASN A 217 5.73 12.20 9.16
CA ASN A 217 5.51 11.11 8.22
C ASN A 217 5.89 11.50 6.77
N ILE A 218 6.83 10.73 6.22
CA ILE A 218 7.38 10.88 4.87
C ILE A 218 6.31 10.92 3.78
N MET A 219 5.38 9.98 3.84
CA MET A 219 4.36 9.82 2.81
C MET A 219 3.37 10.97 2.87
N HIS A 220 3.05 11.46 4.06
CA HIS A 220 2.16 12.61 4.22
C HIS A 220 2.78 13.88 3.64
N ARG A 221 4.07 14.14 3.89
CA ARG A 221 4.77 15.30 3.28
C ARG A 221 4.83 15.21 1.76
N ARG A 222 5.14 14.03 1.21
CA ARG A 222 5.13 13.78 -0.23
C ARG A 222 3.74 14.04 -0.84
N LEU A 223 2.69 13.54 -0.19
CA LEU A 223 1.33 13.72 -0.64
C LEU A 223 0.88 15.19 -0.62
N LEU A 224 1.26 15.95 0.42
CA LEU A 224 0.96 17.38 0.50
C LEU A 224 1.59 18.17 -0.65
N GLN A 225 2.86 17.90 -0.97
CA GLN A 225 3.53 18.52 -2.12
C GLN A 225 2.85 18.18 -3.45
N ALA A 226 2.34 16.95 -3.58
CA ALA A 226 1.60 16.54 -4.77
C ALA A 226 0.23 17.24 -4.86
N PHE A 227 -0.49 17.40 -3.76
CA PHE A 227 -1.73 18.17 -3.69
C PHE A 227 -1.53 19.63 -4.10
N ASP A 228 -0.52 20.30 -3.55
CA ASP A 228 -0.21 21.70 -3.88
C ASP A 228 0.09 21.88 -5.39
N LYS A 229 0.71 20.88 -6.03
CA LYS A 229 0.95 20.90 -7.49
C LYS A 229 -0.34 20.76 -8.28
N ILE A 230 -1.22 19.85 -7.89
CA ILE A 230 -2.52 19.66 -8.55
C ILE A 230 -3.34 20.96 -8.44
N ASP A 231 -3.34 21.60 -7.28
CA ASP A 231 -4.04 22.88 -7.06
C ASP A 231 -3.44 24.01 -7.92
N LYS A 232 -2.11 24.10 -8.04
CA LYS A 232 -1.44 25.07 -8.92
C LYS A 232 -1.78 24.85 -10.40
N GLN A 233 -1.78 23.61 -10.86
CA GLN A 233 -2.11 23.24 -12.24
C GLN A 233 -3.57 23.58 -12.58
N LYS A 234 -4.52 23.25 -11.70
CA LYS A 234 -5.94 23.58 -11.89
C LYS A 234 -6.22 25.07 -11.86
N SER A 235 -5.44 25.82 -11.08
CA SER A 235 -5.56 27.28 -10.98
C SER A 235 -4.94 28.03 -12.18
N GLY A 236 -4.36 27.32 -13.16
CA GLY A 236 -3.78 27.92 -14.37
C GLY A 236 -2.53 28.76 -14.15
N ILE A 237 -1.91 28.71 -12.98
CA ILE A 237 -0.69 29.46 -12.66
C ILE A 237 0.50 28.69 -13.23
N LYS A 238 0.83 28.93 -14.50
CA LYS A 238 2.12 28.51 -15.07
C LYS A 238 3.23 29.26 -14.32
N GLU A 239 4.06 28.54 -13.56
CA GLU A 239 5.35 29.07 -13.14
C GLU A 239 6.12 29.51 -14.39
N LYS A 240 6.57 30.78 -14.43
CA LYS A 240 7.47 31.26 -15.48
C LYS A 240 8.74 30.40 -15.43
N PRO A 241 9.12 29.72 -16.52
CA PRO A 241 10.44 29.11 -16.58
C PRO A 241 11.47 30.23 -16.59
N ASN A 242 12.44 30.17 -15.70
CA ASN A 242 13.61 31.02 -15.77
C ASN A 242 14.41 30.57 -17.02
N HIS A 243 14.27 31.32 -18.10
CA HIS A 243 14.94 31.05 -19.37
C HIS A 243 16.37 31.58 -19.32
N ASP A 244 17.33 30.66 -19.35
CA ASP A 244 18.60 30.88 -20.05
C ASP A 244 18.92 29.61 -20.86
N ALA A 245 18.67 29.69 -22.17
CA ALA A 245 19.40 29.06 -23.28
C ALA A 245 18.48 28.87 -24.51
N LYS A 246 19.02 29.27 -25.66
CA LYS A 246 18.38 29.49 -26.97
C LYS A 246 18.23 28.22 -27.83
N GLY A 247 17.21 28.26 -28.71
CA GLY A 247 17.14 27.60 -30.03
C GLY A 247 16.76 26.10 -30.01
N SER A 248 15.87 25.57 -30.83
CA SER A 248 15.35 25.99 -32.14
C SER A 248 14.03 25.26 -32.48
N THR A 249 13.22 25.92 -33.29
CA THR A 249 11.84 25.64 -33.69
C THR A 249 11.67 24.50 -34.69
N SER A 250 10.56 23.77 -34.62
CA SER A 250 9.75 23.35 -35.79
C SER A 250 8.30 23.03 -35.38
N LYS A 251 7.35 23.61 -36.12
CA LYS A 251 5.87 23.51 -36.00
C LYS A 251 5.39 22.23 -36.72
N GLN A 252 4.41 21.48 -36.23
CA GLN A 252 2.94 21.46 -36.49
C GLN A 252 2.54 19.97 -36.22
N SER A 253 1.35 19.51 -35.81
CA SER A 253 -0.04 19.87 -36.08
C SER A 253 -0.99 19.14 -35.10
N LEU A 254 -2.25 19.59 -35.09
CA LEU A 254 -3.36 19.24 -34.21
C LEU A 254 -3.92 17.80 -34.36
N THR A 255 -4.14 17.12 -33.22
CA THR A 255 -5.32 16.29 -32.88
C THR A 255 -5.25 15.93 -31.38
N PRO A 256 -6.34 15.92 -30.59
CA PRO A 256 -6.27 15.55 -29.18
C PRO A 256 -6.48 14.03 -29.00
N PRO A 257 -5.64 13.35 -28.20
CA PRO A 257 -6.07 12.16 -27.47
C PRO A 257 -5.94 12.39 -25.96
N VAL A 258 -7.10 12.37 -25.28
CA VAL A 258 -7.35 12.61 -23.85
C VAL A 258 -6.78 11.49 -22.93
N THR A 259 -5.75 10.75 -23.36
CA THR A 259 -5.38 9.52 -22.61
C THR A 259 -3.89 9.25 -22.47
N GLN A 260 -3.01 10.18 -22.87
CA GLN A 260 -1.55 9.99 -22.72
C GLN A 260 -0.85 11.02 -21.82
N ILE A 261 -1.57 11.98 -21.25
CA ILE A 261 -0.96 13.04 -20.42
C ILE A 261 -0.75 12.60 -18.96
N ALA A 262 -1.48 11.59 -18.47
CA ALA A 262 -1.49 11.25 -17.05
C ALA A 262 -0.30 10.42 -16.53
N THR A 263 0.53 9.83 -17.40
CA THR A 263 1.61 8.93 -16.96
C THR A 263 3.00 9.58 -16.93
N ASP A 264 3.23 10.69 -17.65
CA ASP A 264 4.57 11.29 -17.78
C ASP A 264 4.74 12.60 -16.99
N GLU A 265 3.65 13.34 -16.70
CA GLU A 265 3.68 14.57 -15.89
C GLU A 265 3.55 14.34 -14.38
N LEU A 266 3.19 13.13 -13.94
CA LEU A 266 3.24 12.72 -12.53
C LEU A 266 4.66 12.33 -12.07
N SER A 267 5.69 12.81 -12.79
CA SER A 267 7.09 12.84 -12.34
C SER A 267 7.22 13.82 -11.17
N ILE A 268 6.71 13.36 -10.03
CA ILE A 268 6.98 13.89 -8.69
C ILE A 268 8.50 14.03 -8.59
N MET A 269 8.95 15.30 -8.57
CA MET A 269 10.33 15.78 -8.45
C MET A 269 11.42 14.71 -8.61
N LYS A 270 12.29 14.90 -9.61
CA LYS A 270 13.62 14.25 -9.69
C LYS A 270 14.55 14.58 -8.51
N THR A 271 14.01 15.06 -7.39
CA THR A 271 14.68 15.52 -6.18
C THR A 271 14.10 14.78 -4.97
N CYS A 272 14.96 14.14 -4.18
CA CYS A 272 14.57 13.55 -2.91
C CYS A 272 14.22 14.65 -1.89
N ILE A 273 13.07 14.56 -1.24
CA ILE A 273 12.64 15.57 -0.24
C ILE A 273 13.46 15.54 1.07
N PHE A 274 14.16 14.44 1.34
CA PHE A 274 14.93 14.27 2.58
C PHE A 274 16.37 14.68 2.43
N CYS A 275 17.06 14.19 1.39
CA CYS A 275 18.49 14.41 1.19
C CYS A 275 18.78 15.44 0.09
N GLU A 276 17.74 15.95 -0.60
CA GLU A 276 17.84 16.90 -1.72
C GLU A 276 18.70 16.41 -2.90
N GLU A 277 19.07 15.12 -2.94
CA GLU A 277 19.72 14.52 -4.09
C GLU A 277 18.83 14.70 -5.32
N LYS A 278 19.39 15.19 -6.42
CA LYS A 278 18.72 15.29 -7.71
C LYS A 278 19.23 14.19 -8.63
N ASN A 279 18.34 13.42 -9.21
CA ASN A 279 18.70 12.31 -10.08
C ASN A 279 17.60 12.07 -11.13
N ASP A 280 17.98 11.92 -12.40
CA ASP A 280 17.03 11.63 -13.48
C ASP A 280 16.30 10.30 -13.31
N LYS A 281 16.88 9.38 -12.52
CA LYS A 281 16.26 8.09 -12.16
C LYS A 281 15.19 8.22 -11.07
N PHE A 282 15.04 9.37 -10.43
CA PHE A 282 13.98 9.61 -9.44
C PHE A 282 12.64 9.81 -10.13
N THR A 283 12.15 8.74 -10.75
CA THR A 283 10.74 8.52 -11.07
C THR A 283 9.98 8.15 -9.79
N SER A 284 8.66 7.95 -9.84
CA SER A 284 7.89 7.49 -8.67
C SER A 284 8.51 6.22 -8.04
N GLU A 285 8.83 5.22 -8.88
CA GLU A 285 9.48 3.98 -8.46
C GLU A 285 10.93 4.18 -8.01
N GLY A 286 11.67 5.07 -8.68
CA GLY A 286 13.06 5.36 -8.32
C GLY A 286 13.21 6.12 -7.00
N LEU A 287 12.28 7.02 -6.69
CA LEU A 287 12.19 7.68 -5.38
C LEU A 287 11.83 6.67 -4.29
N ASP A 288 10.93 5.74 -4.56
CA ASP A 288 10.56 4.70 -3.61
C ASP A 288 11.76 3.80 -3.29
N GLU A 289 12.55 3.39 -4.29
CA GLU A 289 13.78 2.64 -4.06
C GLU A 289 14.81 3.47 -3.27
N HIS A 290 14.96 4.76 -3.61
CA HIS A 290 15.83 5.66 -2.87
C HIS A 290 15.41 5.77 -1.40
N TYR A 291 14.13 6.02 -1.10
CA TYR A 291 13.63 6.09 0.27
C TYR A 291 13.81 4.76 1.02
N ASP A 292 13.57 3.65 0.34
CA ASP A 292 13.62 2.32 0.94
C ASP A 292 15.04 1.85 1.26
N LYS A 293 16.03 2.17 0.42
CA LYS A 293 17.37 1.57 0.50
C LYS A 293 18.52 2.56 0.61
N GLU A 294 18.43 3.72 -0.04
CA GLU A 294 19.62 4.55 -0.29
C GLU A 294 19.65 5.87 0.49
N CYS A 295 18.50 6.43 0.84
CA CYS A 295 18.42 7.76 1.40
C CYS A 295 19.11 7.81 2.78
N PRO A 296 20.20 8.59 2.93
CA PRO A 296 21.01 8.62 4.16
C PRO A 296 20.29 9.29 5.33
N MET A 297 19.20 10.01 5.08
CA MET A 297 18.39 10.67 6.10
C MET A 297 17.35 9.73 6.74
N LEU A 298 17.16 8.54 6.17
CA LEU A 298 16.11 7.60 6.55
C LEU A 298 16.68 6.31 7.12
N ILE A 299 15.89 5.62 7.92
CA ILE A 299 16.22 4.32 8.50
C ILE A 299 15.01 3.39 8.48
N ARG A 300 15.25 2.09 8.33
CA ARG A 300 14.21 1.08 8.48
C ARG A 300 14.12 0.69 9.96
N CYS A 301 12.96 0.89 10.58
CA CYS A 301 12.71 0.51 11.97
C CYS A 301 12.97 -1.00 12.16
N SER A 302 13.71 -1.36 13.21
CA SER A 302 14.05 -2.76 13.51
C SER A 302 12.82 -3.59 13.91
N ASN A 303 11.78 -2.96 14.46
CA ASN A 303 10.57 -3.62 14.93
C ASN A 303 9.52 -3.71 13.81
N CYS A 304 8.88 -2.59 13.43
CA CYS A 304 7.76 -2.57 12.47
C CYS A 304 8.18 -2.49 10.99
N LYS A 305 9.48 -2.37 10.69
CA LYS A 305 10.04 -2.28 9.31
C LYS A 305 9.60 -1.06 8.50
N GLN A 306 8.88 -0.10 9.07
CA GLN A 306 8.58 1.17 8.43
C GLN A 306 9.86 1.96 8.16
N ILE A 307 9.87 2.73 7.07
CA ILE A 307 10.92 3.70 6.76
C ILE A 307 10.59 5.01 7.47
N VAL A 308 11.47 5.44 8.35
CA VAL A 308 11.30 6.64 9.19
C VAL A 308 12.52 7.55 9.06
N GLU A 309 12.36 8.84 9.36
CA GLU A 309 13.51 9.74 9.47
C GLU A 309 14.35 9.40 10.68
N ILE A 310 15.67 9.45 10.53
CA ILE A 310 16.59 9.20 11.66
C ILE A 310 16.35 10.22 12.78
N ALA A 311 16.02 11.47 12.42
CA ALA A 311 15.74 12.55 13.37
C ALA A 311 14.51 12.28 14.25
N SER A 312 13.53 11.51 13.77
CA SER A 312 12.29 11.19 14.49
C SER A 312 12.23 9.75 14.97
N LEU A 313 13.32 8.98 14.88
CA LEU A 313 13.32 7.54 15.19
C LEU A 313 12.92 7.27 16.66
N THR A 314 13.44 8.08 17.59
CA THR A 314 13.13 7.96 19.02
C THR A 314 11.64 8.13 19.29
N GLU A 315 11.04 9.17 18.73
CA GLU A 315 9.61 9.48 18.88
C GLU A 315 8.74 8.40 18.24
N HIS A 316 9.12 7.93 17.04
CA HIS A 316 8.48 6.79 16.40
C HIS A 316 8.43 5.56 17.34
N LEU A 317 9.55 5.20 17.96
CA LEU A 317 9.63 4.05 18.87
C LEU A 317 8.77 4.20 20.13
N LEU A 318 8.57 5.42 20.62
CA LEU A 318 7.84 5.69 21.87
C LEU A 318 6.33 5.88 21.65
N GLU A 319 5.93 6.43 20.49
CA GLU A 319 4.55 6.91 20.29
C GLU A 319 3.81 6.16 19.18
N GLU A 320 4.49 5.79 18.09
CA GLU A 320 3.84 5.33 16.85
C GLU A 320 4.05 3.83 16.60
N CYS A 321 5.17 3.27 17.05
CA CYS A 321 5.58 1.90 16.71
C CYS A 321 4.66 0.86 17.35
N GLU A 322 4.38 -0.22 16.62
CA GLU A 322 3.64 -1.39 17.14
C GLU A 322 4.29 -1.97 18.41
N SER A 323 5.61 -1.85 18.55
CA SER A 323 6.37 -2.33 19.71
C SER A 323 6.61 -1.26 20.77
N ARG A 324 5.88 -0.14 20.77
CA ARG A 324 6.09 0.98 21.71
C ARG A 324 6.11 0.59 23.19
N SER A 325 5.34 -0.42 23.57
CA SER A 325 5.28 -0.94 24.95
C SER A 325 6.60 -1.55 25.43
N GLN A 326 7.53 -1.85 24.52
CA GLN A 326 8.85 -2.41 24.81
C GLN A 326 9.93 -1.33 25.00
N TYR A 327 9.57 -0.04 24.95
CA TYR A 327 10.51 1.06 25.07
C TYR A 327 10.10 2.03 26.17
N GLN A 328 11.10 2.63 26.81
CA GLN A 328 10.95 3.72 27.77
C GLN A 328 11.93 4.84 27.43
N GLN A 329 11.51 6.08 27.62
CA GLN A 329 12.37 7.23 27.34
C GLN A 329 13.36 7.44 28.48
N CYS A 330 14.66 7.53 28.17
CA CYS A 330 15.65 7.92 29.16
C CYS A 330 15.53 9.43 29.48
N PRO A 331 15.44 9.85 30.75
CA PRO A 331 15.35 11.28 31.10
C PRO A 331 16.65 12.05 30.87
N LEU A 332 17.79 11.36 30.64
CA LEU A 332 19.10 12.00 30.45
C LEU A 332 19.45 12.18 28.98
N CYS A 333 19.44 11.10 28.19
CA CYS A 333 19.76 11.17 26.75
C CYS A 333 18.53 11.33 25.85
N LEU A 334 17.32 11.26 26.42
CA LEU A 334 16.03 11.36 25.72
C LEU A 334 15.76 10.28 24.68
N GLU A 335 16.64 9.28 24.53
CA GLU A 335 16.49 8.16 23.61
C GLU A 335 15.45 7.13 24.09
N ALA A 336 14.92 6.36 23.13
CA ALA A 336 14.04 5.24 23.38
C ALA A 336 14.88 4.01 23.76
N ILE A 337 14.88 3.65 25.03
CA ILE A 337 15.64 2.53 25.57
C ILE A 337 14.73 1.30 25.70
N PRO A 338 15.13 0.11 25.21
CA PRO A 338 14.38 -1.11 25.44
C PRO A 338 14.14 -1.36 26.93
N SER A 339 12.90 -1.67 27.32
CA SER A 339 12.49 -1.88 28.72
C SER A 339 13.38 -2.90 29.45
N LEU A 340 13.86 -3.91 28.73
CA LEU A 340 14.76 -4.94 29.27
C LEU A 340 16.11 -4.39 29.76
N ASN A 341 16.58 -3.29 29.16
CA ASN A 341 17.89 -2.69 29.43
C ASN A 341 17.78 -1.35 30.20
N TYR A 342 16.57 -0.87 30.46
CA TYR A 342 16.32 0.48 30.98
C TYR A 342 16.97 0.69 32.35
N ASP A 343 16.71 -0.20 33.31
CA ASP A 343 17.25 -0.06 34.68
C ASP A 343 18.78 -0.02 34.68
N ASN A 344 19.41 -0.86 33.86
CA ASN A 344 20.87 -0.90 33.76
C ASN A 344 21.42 0.39 33.11
N HIS A 345 20.77 0.87 32.05
CA HIS A 345 21.13 2.12 31.39
C HIS A 345 21.10 3.32 32.36
N ILE A 346 20.05 3.43 33.18
CA ILE A 346 19.88 4.51 34.16
C ILE A 346 20.87 4.39 35.33
N LYS A 347 21.14 3.18 35.82
CA LYS A 347 22.08 2.94 36.92
C LYS A 347 23.51 3.31 36.55
N ILE A 348 23.96 2.93 35.36
CA ILE A 348 25.34 3.11 34.93
C ILE A 348 25.63 4.57 34.51
N ARG A 349 24.62 5.31 34.01
CA ARG A 349 24.74 6.72 33.59
C ARG A 349 25.88 7.01 32.60
N MET A 350 26.20 6.06 31.73
CA MET A 350 27.21 6.22 30.68
C MET A 350 26.65 6.79 29.37
N CYS A 351 25.37 7.15 29.33
CA CYS A 351 24.78 7.77 28.15
C CYS A 351 25.17 9.25 28.04
N THR A 352 25.25 9.75 26.82
CA THR A 352 25.49 11.16 26.56
C THR A 352 24.23 11.95 26.91
N MET A 353 24.31 12.87 27.86
CA MET A 353 23.21 13.75 28.21
C MET A 353 22.78 14.58 27.00
N ALA A 354 21.49 14.54 26.66
CA ALA A 354 20.92 15.35 25.59
C ALA A 354 20.88 16.82 26.02
N LYS A 355 21.16 17.72 25.09
CA LYS A 355 20.98 19.15 25.30
C LYS A 355 19.57 19.57 24.89
N SER A 356 19.22 20.82 25.20
CA SER A 356 17.99 21.41 24.67
C SER A 356 18.02 21.44 23.13
N SER A 357 16.84 21.39 22.51
CA SER A 357 16.71 21.37 21.04
C SER A 357 17.27 22.62 20.35
N SER A 358 17.37 23.75 21.07
CA SER A 358 18.02 24.97 20.59
C SER A 358 19.54 24.88 20.57
N GLU A 359 20.14 24.02 21.40
CA GLU A 359 21.60 23.90 21.55
C GLU A 359 22.17 22.75 20.72
N ALA A 360 21.49 21.61 20.66
CA ALA A 360 21.91 20.46 19.87
C ALA A 360 20.76 19.51 19.58
N ASN A 361 20.84 18.80 18.45
CA ASN A 361 20.06 17.58 18.28
C ASN A 361 20.79 16.40 18.93
N HIS A 362 20.07 15.31 19.24
CA HIS A 362 20.65 14.08 19.75
C HIS A 362 20.48 12.93 18.75
N CYS A 363 21.58 12.34 18.26
CA CYS A 363 21.54 11.31 17.23
C CYS A 363 21.38 9.90 17.82
N PRO A 364 20.24 9.21 17.59
CA PRO A 364 19.98 7.88 18.17
C PRO A 364 20.81 6.75 17.55
N LEU A 365 21.60 7.04 16.50
CA LEU A 365 22.48 6.05 15.87
C LEU A 365 23.87 6.04 16.49
N CYS A 366 24.38 7.19 16.88
CA CYS A 366 25.73 7.33 17.45
C CYS A 366 25.75 7.81 18.90
N HIS A 367 24.58 8.09 19.48
CA HIS A 367 24.36 8.51 20.86
C HIS A 367 25.13 9.79 21.23
N LYS A 368 25.24 10.72 20.27
CA LYS A 368 25.98 11.98 20.42
C LYS A 368 25.11 13.18 20.11
N ASN A 369 25.41 14.29 20.78
CA ASN A 369 24.89 15.60 20.44
C ASN A 369 25.54 16.10 19.15
N ILE A 370 24.73 16.65 18.26
CA ILE A 370 25.12 17.20 16.96
C ILE A 370 24.55 18.61 16.84
N GLU A 371 25.01 19.37 15.84
CA GLU A 371 24.51 20.73 15.57
C GLU A 371 22.96 20.78 15.57
N PRO A 372 22.35 21.85 16.11
CA PRO A 372 20.90 21.98 16.21
C PRO A 372 20.21 22.18 14.84
N GLY A 373 18.89 21.97 14.81
CA GLY A 373 18.04 22.19 13.62
C GLY A 373 18.23 21.16 12.49
N GLU A 374 17.47 21.32 11.40
CA GLU A 374 17.52 20.39 10.25
C GLU A 374 18.88 20.37 9.56
N GLN A 375 19.55 21.52 9.46
CA GLN A 375 20.87 21.61 8.82
C GLN A 375 21.93 20.83 9.61
N GLY A 376 21.80 20.75 10.93
CA GLY A 376 22.64 19.92 11.78
C GLY A 376 22.49 18.43 11.49
N TRP A 377 21.26 17.95 11.28
CA TRP A 377 21.02 16.57 10.82
C TRP A 377 21.60 16.31 9.43
N ARG A 378 21.39 17.21 8.48
CA ARG A 378 21.92 17.07 7.11
C ARG A 378 23.44 16.97 7.11
N SER A 379 24.11 17.90 7.79
CA SER A 379 25.57 17.91 7.90
C SER A 379 26.11 16.67 8.62
N HIS A 380 25.46 16.22 9.70
CA HIS A 380 25.86 15.02 10.42
C HIS A 380 25.64 13.72 9.62
N LEU A 381 24.56 13.59 8.85
CA LEU A 381 24.22 12.34 8.16
C LEU A 381 24.83 12.25 6.76
N MET A 382 25.09 13.39 6.11
CA MET A 382 25.54 13.44 4.69
C MET A 382 26.89 14.13 4.49
N GLY A 383 27.43 14.81 5.51
CA GLY A 383 28.68 15.57 5.42
C GLY A 383 29.94 14.71 5.26
N GLU A 384 31.10 15.37 5.16
CA GLU A 384 32.38 14.68 5.00
C GLU A 384 32.73 13.76 6.17
N ARG A 385 32.34 14.17 7.38
CA ARG A 385 32.43 13.39 8.62
C ARG A 385 31.06 12.83 9.01
N ALA A 386 30.36 12.23 8.05
CA ALA A 386 29.05 11.64 8.28
C ALA A 386 29.06 10.60 9.42
N CYS A 387 27.92 10.46 10.09
CA CYS A 387 27.68 9.50 11.17
C CYS A 387 28.21 8.11 10.82
N ALA A 388 29.18 7.62 11.60
CA ALA A 388 29.82 6.33 11.39
C ALA A 388 28.84 5.15 11.57
N PHE A 389 27.77 5.36 12.34
CA PHE A 389 26.75 4.37 12.65
C PHE A 389 25.53 4.45 11.72
N ASN A 390 25.55 5.34 10.72
CA ASN A 390 24.49 5.37 9.72
C ASN A 390 24.66 4.19 8.74
N PRO A 391 23.73 3.21 8.71
CA PRO A 391 23.85 2.03 7.87
C PRO A 391 23.75 2.34 6.37
N ARG A 392 23.28 3.53 6.00
CA ARG A 392 23.08 3.96 4.60
C ARG A 392 24.19 4.87 4.09
N ARG A 393 25.33 4.92 4.79
CA ARG A 393 26.48 5.72 4.39
C ARG A 393 27.03 5.21 3.06
N LYS A 394 26.91 6.02 2.00
CA LYS A 394 27.64 5.82 0.74
C LYS A 394 29.14 6.01 1.02
N ASP A 395 29.88 4.95 1.29
CA ASP A 395 31.34 5.03 1.42
C ASP A 395 31.94 5.60 0.12
N LYS A 396 32.29 6.90 0.14
CA LYS A 396 33.02 7.58 -0.95
C LYS A 396 34.35 6.87 -1.31
N LYS A 397 34.80 5.89 -0.52
CA LYS A 397 36.00 5.05 -0.78
C LYS A 397 35.80 4.02 -1.89
N SER A 398 34.56 3.66 -2.26
CA SER A 398 34.30 2.67 -3.33
C SER A 398 34.41 3.25 -4.75
N SER A 399 34.12 4.54 -4.93
CA SER A 399 34.13 5.19 -6.25
C SER A 399 35.55 5.50 -6.76
N LYS A 400 36.52 5.76 -5.86
CA LYS A 400 37.93 6.01 -6.25
C LYS A 400 38.68 4.73 -6.68
N LYS A 401 38.35 3.55 -6.13
CA LYS A 401 38.96 2.28 -6.55
C LYS A 401 38.55 1.85 -7.97
N ARG A 402 37.39 2.31 -8.47
CA ARG A 402 36.90 1.98 -9.81
C ARG A 402 37.55 2.82 -10.92
N ILE A 403 38.08 4.00 -10.59
CA ILE A 403 38.74 4.91 -11.54
C ILE A 403 40.23 4.58 -11.70
N LEU A 404 40.90 4.11 -10.63
CA LEU A 404 42.33 3.76 -10.69
C LEU A 404 42.62 2.42 -11.38
N LYS A 405 41.66 1.47 -11.43
CA LYS A 405 41.84 0.21 -12.20
C LYS A 405 41.70 0.36 -13.72
N LYS A 406 41.15 1.47 -14.23
CA LYS A 406 41.02 1.71 -15.69
C LYS A 406 42.20 2.46 -16.32
N LYS A 407 43.14 2.98 -15.53
CA LYS A 407 44.33 3.70 -16.04
C LYS A 407 45.63 2.86 -16.04
N GLY A 408 45.58 1.58 -15.65
CA GLY A 408 46.75 0.70 -15.55
C GLY A 408 46.82 -0.45 -16.57
N LYS A 409 46.10 -0.36 -17.68
CA LYS A 409 46.27 -1.25 -18.84
C LYS A 409 46.25 -0.40 -20.12
N LYS A 410 47.41 0.11 -20.49
CA LYS A 410 47.78 0.39 -21.88
C LYS A 410 49.11 -0.29 -22.11
#